data_AF-A0A560DMU1-F1
#
_entry.id   AF-A0A560DMU1-F1
#
_cell.length_a   1.000
_cell.length_b   1.000
_cell.length_c   1.000
_cell.angle_alpha   90.00
_cell.angle_beta   90.00
_cell.angle_gamma   90.00
#
_symmetry.space_group_name_H-M   'P 1'
#
loop_
_entity.id
_entity.type
_entity.pdbx_description
1 polymer ?
#
loop_
_entity_poly.entity_id
_entity_poly.type
_entity_poly.pdbx_seq_one_letter_code
_entity_poly.pdbx_strand_id
1 'polypeptide(L)'
;MGGFFQRQLAVYVEYHRDPRNTAMHVIGILLLFTGAVMPLTLVKVPLFGHEFSLAVILALPVLVYWLLLDVALGAGILAVSIVLFSIATAIATGVSTVAMWAIFAVLVGLGFAAQAIGHKVFEGREASLFTFPSHLLLGPMFVMAKLFIALGFRRDLAAILAPLPANSLSTR
;
A
#
# COMPACT_ATOMS: atom_id res chain seq x y z
N MET A 1 11.43 -10.57 -12.26
CA MET A 1 10.92 -10.49 -10.88
C MET A 1 11.87 -11.21 -9.95
N GLY A 2 12.41 -10.53 -8.94
CA GLY A 2 13.29 -11.17 -7.96
C GLY A 2 12.50 -12.16 -7.10
N GLY A 3 13.03 -13.36 -6.85
CA GLY A 3 12.39 -14.38 -6.02
C GLY A 3 12.05 -13.90 -4.58
N PHE A 4 12.63 -12.78 -4.14
CA PHE A 4 12.26 -12.12 -2.90
C PHE A 4 10.79 -11.67 -2.86
N PHE A 5 10.33 -10.90 -3.85
CA PHE A 5 8.96 -10.35 -3.85
C PHE A 5 7.91 -11.46 -3.90
N GLN A 6 8.15 -12.50 -4.69
CA GLN A 6 7.26 -13.65 -4.80
C GLN A 6 7.10 -14.39 -3.47
N ARG A 7 8.20 -14.58 -2.71
CA ARG A 7 8.13 -15.17 -1.36
C ARG A 7 7.33 -14.30 -0.39
N GLN A 8 7.54 -12.98 -0.43
CA GLN A 8 6.79 -12.06 0.41
C GLN A 8 5.30 -12.02 0.06
N LEU A 9 4.97 -12.09 -1.25
CA LEU A 9 3.58 -12.18 -1.71
C LEU A 9 2.90 -13.46 -1.23
N ALA A 10 3.60 -14.60 -1.27
CA ALA A 10 3.07 -15.87 -0.75
C ALA A 10 2.73 -15.79 0.75
N VAL A 11 3.66 -15.26 1.56
CA VAL A 11 3.43 -15.04 3.00
C VAL A 11 2.27 -14.08 3.23
N TYR A 12 2.20 -12.98 2.49
CA TYR A 12 1.11 -12.02 2.59
C TYR A 12 -0.25 -12.66 2.32
N VAL A 13 -0.36 -13.44 1.25
CA VAL A 13 -1.62 -14.12 0.84
C VAL A 13 -2.04 -15.14 1.88
N GLU A 14 -1.09 -15.90 2.42
CA GLU A 14 -1.37 -16.84 3.50
C GLU A 14 -1.87 -16.14 4.76
N TYR A 15 -1.41 -14.92 5.02
CA TYR A 15 -1.83 -14.12 6.16
C TYR A 15 -3.15 -13.35 5.91
N HIS A 16 -3.50 -13.07 4.65
CA HIS A 16 -4.67 -12.28 4.25
C HIS A 16 -5.56 -13.11 3.31
N ARG A 17 -6.19 -14.15 3.87
CA ARG A 17 -7.05 -15.07 3.13
C ARG A 17 -8.47 -14.54 2.99
N ASP A 18 -8.96 -13.78 3.97
CA ASP A 18 -10.32 -13.25 3.93
C ASP A 18 -10.42 -12.06 2.93
N PRO A 19 -11.33 -12.12 1.95
CA PRO A 19 -11.52 -11.03 0.98
C PRO A 19 -12.00 -9.73 1.64
N ARG A 20 -12.73 -9.81 2.77
CA ARG A 20 -13.17 -8.63 3.54
C ARG A 20 -11.98 -7.97 4.21
N ASN A 21 -11.06 -8.74 4.80
CA ASN A 21 -9.81 -8.21 5.32
C ASN A 21 -9.03 -7.48 4.21
N THR A 22 -8.91 -8.09 3.04
CA THR A 22 -8.24 -7.48 1.88
C THR A 22 -8.88 -6.14 1.49
N ALA A 23 -10.21 -6.07 1.45
CA ALA A 23 -10.93 -4.83 1.15
C ALA A 23 -10.68 -3.74 2.22
N MET A 24 -10.70 -4.11 3.50
CA MET A 24 -10.38 -3.18 4.59
C MET A 24 -8.94 -2.68 4.49
N HIS A 25 -7.99 -3.52 4.08
CA HIS A 25 -6.61 -3.11 3.82
C HIS A 25 -6.50 -2.11 2.68
N VAL A 26 -7.20 -2.33 1.57
CA VAL A 26 -7.22 -1.40 0.44
C VAL A 26 -7.71 -0.03 0.91
N ILE A 27 -8.87 0.01 1.57
CA ILE A 27 -9.46 1.24 2.11
C ILE A 27 -8.48 1.90 3.08
N GLY A 28 -7.93 1.14 4.02
CA GLY A 28 -6.99 1.64 5.01
C GLY A 28 -5.74 2.24 4.38
N ILE A 29 -5.15 1.60 3.36
CA ILE A 29 -3.98 2.12 2.64
C ILE A 29 -4.31 3.43 1.93
N LEU A 30 -5.45 3.53 1.24
CA LEU A 30 -5.85 4.76 0.56
C LEU A 30 -6.03 5.92 1.54
N LEU A 31 -6.68 5.68 2.68
CA LEU A 31 -6.91 6.69 3.71
C LEU A 31 -5.61 7.11 4.40
N LEU A 32 -4.80 6.14 4.83
CA LEU A 32 -3.52 6.40 5.51
C LEU A 32 -2.54 7.13 4.59
N PHE A 33 -2.42 6.70 3.33
CA PHE A 33 -1.56 7.37 2.37
C PHE A 33 -2.00 8.82 2.15
N THR A 34 -3.28 9.04 1.83
CA THR A 34 -3.82 10.39 1.58
C THR A 34 -3.65 11.29 2.80
N GLY A 35 -3.97 10.80 3.99
CA GLY A 35 -3.76 11.52 5.24
C GLY A 35 -2.29 11.87 5.45
N ALA A 36 -1.38 10.89 5.36
CA ALA A 36 0.04 11.10 5.61
C ALA A 36 0.68 12.13 4.65
N VAL A 37 0.36 12.08 3.36
CA VAL A 37 0.98 12.99 2.39
C VAL A 37 0.39 14.40 2.42
N MET A 38 -0.87 14.57 2.84
CA MET A 38 -1.59 15.84 2.80
C MET A 38 -0.86 17.02 3.45
N PRO A 39 -0.49 17.00 4.75
CA PRO A 39 0.24 18.11 5.34
C PRO A 39 1.62 18.32 4.70
N LEU A 40 2.25 17.24 4.24
CA LEU A 40 3.57 17.28 3.60
C LEU A 40 3.54 17.93 2.21
N THR A 41 2.36 18.04 1.58
CA THR A 41 2.22 18.73 0.28
C THR A 41 2.44 20.24 0.39
N LEU A 42 2.19 20.82 1.57
CA LEU A 42 2.34 22.24 1.87
C LEU A 42 3.78 22.61 2.24
N VAL A 43 4.59 21.64 2.71
CA VAL A 43 6.01 21.88 3.04
C VAL A 43 6.81 21.91 1.74
N LYS A 44 7.29 23.09 1.36
CA LYS A 44 8.13 23.29 0.16
C LYS A 44 9.62 23.20 0.52
N VAL A 45 10.37 22.50 -0.32
CA VAL A 45 11.81 22.30 -0.18
C VAL A 45 12.48 22.75 -1.48
N PRO A 46 13.39 23.73 -1.43
CA PRO A 46 14.12 24.17 -2.61
C PRO A 46 15.22 23.15 -2.96
N LEU A 47 15.19 22.61 -4.18
CA LEU A 47 16.20 21.70 -4.72
C LEU A 47 16.47 22.04 -6.19
N PHE A 48 17.74 22.14 -6.57
CA PHE A 48 18.15 22.41 -7.96
C PHE A 48 17.49 23.63 -8.61
N GLY A 49 17.19 24.68 -7.82
CA GLY A 49 16.52 25.90 -8.32
C GLY A 49 14.99 25.79 -8.48
N HIS A 50 14.38 24.68 -8.05
CA HIS A 50 12.94 24.47 -8.07
C HIS A 50 12.39 24.16 -6.67
N GLU A 51 11.11 24.43 -6.43
CA GLU A 51 10.43 24.02 -5.19
C GLU A 51 9.70 22.69 -5.37
N PHE A 52 10.03 21.72 -4.52
CA PHE A 52 9.34 20.44 -4.46
C PHE A 52 8.59 20.31 -3.14
N SER A 53 7.46 19.60 -3.12
CA SER A 53 6.82 19.27 -1.85
C SER A 53 7.61 18.17 -1.13
N LEU A 54 7.68 18.26 0.19
CA LEU A 54 8.29 17.22 1.02
C LEU A 54 7.62 15.86 0.80
N ALA A 55 6.31 15.87 0.53
CA ALA A 55 5.56 14.66 0.22
C ALA A 55 6.12 13.89 -0.99
N VAL A 56 6.43 14.59 -2.08
CA VAL A 56 7.01 13.99 -3.29
C VAL A 56 8.43 13.50 -3.02
N ILE A 57 9.24 14.30 -2.32
CA ILE A 57 10.63 13.94 -1.96
C ILE A 57 10.66 12.62 -1.18
N LEU A 58 9.76 12.43 -0.21
CA LEU A 58 9.71 11.22 0.61
C LEU A 58 9.11 10.01 -0.13
N ALA A 59 8.12 10.23 -1.00
CA ALA A 59 7.49 9.13 -1.72
C ALA A 59 8.29 8.63 -2.92
N LEU A 60 9.06 9.51 -3.58
CA LEU A 60 9.75 9.18 -4.83
C LEU A 60 10.69 7.97 -4.70
N PRO A 61 11.57 7.85 -3.69
CA PRO A 61 12.44 6.67 -3.55
C PRO A 61 11.65 5.36 -3.41
N VAL A 62 10.51 5.39 -2.73
CA VAL A 62 9.64 4.22 -2.53
C VAL A 62 8.94 3.84 -3.83
N LEU A 63 8.44 4.81 -4.59
CA LEU A 63 7.83 4.58 -5.90
C LEU A 63 8.85 4.02 -6.90
N VAL A 64 10.07 4.56 -6.92
CA VAL A 64 11.18 4.03 -7.72
C VAL A 64 11.49 2.58 -7.31
N TYR A 65 11.59 2.31 -6.01
CA TYR A 65 11.81 0.96 -5.50
C TYR A 65 10.72 -0.02 -5.97
N TRP A 66 9.45 0.35 -5.92
CA TRP A 66 8.35 -0.49 -6.38
C TRP A 66 8.37 -0.73 -7.90
N LEU A 67 8.71 0.28 -8.70
CA LEU A 67 8.93 0.13 -10.15
C LEU A 67 10.08 -0.83 -10.46
N LEU A 68 11.17 -0.79 -9.68
CA LEU A 68 12.30 -1.70 -9.83
C LEU A 68 11.95 -3.14 -9.42
N LEU A 69 11.05 -3.31 -8.44
CA LEU A 69 10.57 -4.64 -8.03
C LEU A 69 9.69 -5.30 -9.11
N ASP A 70 8.73 -4.56 -9.64
CA ASP A 70 7.89 -4.96 -10.76
C ASP A 70 7.33 -3.73 -11.47
N VAL A 71 7.70 -3.53 -12.74
CA VAL A 71 7.33 -2.35 -13.52
C VAL A 71 5.81 -2.23 -13.68
N ALA A 72 5.09 -3.34 -13.89
CA ALA A 72 3.66 -3.30 -14.14
C ALA A 72 2.87 -2.93 -12.87
N LEU A 73 3.21 -3.56 -11.74
CA LEU A 73 2.59 -3.23 -10.44
C LEU A 73 2.99 -1.82 -9.99
N GLY A 74 4.28 -1.48 -10.13
CA GLY A 74 4.80 -0.16 -9.78
C GLY A 74 4.17 0.96 -10.60
N ALA A 75 3.92 0.75 -11.89
CA ALA A 75 3.23 1.73 -12.74
C ALA A 75 1.76 1.90 -12.33
N GLY A 76 1.07 0.81 -11.97
CA GLY A 76 -0.28 0.88 -11.41
C GLY A 76 -0.33 1.69 -10.11
N ILE A 77 0.65 1.46 -9.21
CA ILE A 77 0.74 2.21 -7.95
C ILE A 77 1.07 3.67 -8.22
N LEU A 78 2.01 3.97 -9.12
CA LEU A 78 2.35 5.33 -9.51
C LEU A 78 1.12 6.10 -10.00
N ALA A 79 0.29 5.49 -10.86
CA ALA A 79 -0.94 6.09 -11.36
C ALA A 79 -1.91 6.42 -10.21
N VAL A 80 -2.13 5.48 -9.28
CA VAL A 80 -2.97 5.72 -8.09
C VAL A 80 -2.37 6.81 -7.20
N SER A 81 -1.06 6.78 -6.96
CA SER A 81 -0.37 7.78 -6.14
C SER A 81 -0.50 9.18 -6.72
N ILE A 82 -0.40 9.37 -8.05
CA ILE A 82 -0.62 10.68 -8.69
C ILE A 82 -2.01 11.22 -8.36
N VAL A 83 -3.04 10.37 -8.44
CA VAL A 83 -4.42 10.77 -8.09
C VAL A 83 -4.52 11.14 -6.61
N LEU A 84 -3.97 10.33 -5.71
CA LEU A 84 -4.02 10.60 -4.27
C LEU A 84 -3.22 11.85 -3.87
N PHE A 85 -2.07 12.11 -4.50
CA PHE A 85 -1.31 13.36 -4.32
C PHE A 85 -2.09 14.58 -4.78
N SER A 86 -2.80 14.46 -5.90
CA SER A 86 -3.65 15.54 -6.43
C SER A 86 -4.81 15.84 -5.47
N ILE A 87 -5.49 14.81 -4.97
CA ILE A 87 -6.55 14.94 -3.97
C ILE A 87 -6.00 15.57 -2.68
N ALA A 88 -4.89 15.06 -2.16
CA ALA A 88 -4.29 15.53 -0.93
C ALA A 88 -3.85 17.01 -1.03
N THR A 89 -3.28 17.40 -2.17
CA THR A 89 -2.88 18.79 -2.44
C THR A 89 -4.12 19.69 -2.53
N ALA A 90 -5.14 19.29 -3.29
CA ALA A 90 -6.37 20.06 -3.45
C ALA A 90 -7.07 20.32 -2.12
N ILE A 91 -7.15 19.29 -1.25
CA ILE A 91 -7.68 19.44 0.11
C ILE A 91 -6.81 20.40 0.91
N ALA A 92 -5.49 20.15 0.98
CA ALA A 92 -4.59 20.92 1.83
C ALA A 92 -4.54 22.41 1.48
N THR A 93 -4.65 22.76 0.19
CA THR A 93 -4.67 24.16 -0.26
C THR A 93 -6.06 24.80 -0.20
N GLY A 94 -7.12 23.99 -0.12
CA GLY A 94 -8.52 24.44 -0.19
C GLY A 94 -9.17 24.71 1.17
N VAL A 95 -8.50 24.40 2.27
CA VAL A 95 -9.06 24.52 3.63
C VAL A 95 -8.11 25.25 4.58
N SER A 96 -8.61 25.70 5.72
CA SER A 96 -7.76 26.27 6.78
C SER A 96 -6.83 25.22 7.38
N THR A 97 -5.71 25.65 7.96
CA THR A 97 -4.76 24.75 8.64
C THR A 97 -5.43 23.88 9.70
N VAL A 98 -6.38 24.43 10.46
CA VAL A 98 -7.13 23.68 11.49
C VAL A 98 -8.00 22.60 10.85
N ALA A 99 -8.73 22.93 9.77
CA ALA A 99 -9.56 21.96 9.06
C ALA A 99 -8.72 20.86 8.40
N MET A 100 -7.55 21.20 7.83
CA MET A 100 -6.62 20.22 7.27
C MET A 100 -6.18 19.19 8.32
N TRP A 101 -5.78 19.65 9.52
CA TRP A 101 -5.38 18.74 10.60
C TRP A 101 -6.56 17.90 11.14
N ALA A 102 -7.78 18.44 11.14
CA ALA A 102 -8.97 17.66 11.48
C ALA A 102 -9.24 16.56 10.44
N ILE A 103 -9.15 16.88 9.13
CA ILE A 103 -9.29 15.89 8.04
C ILE A 103 -8.18 14.84 8.14
N PHE A 104 -6.94 15.24 8.37
CA PHE A 104 -5.81 14.33 8.62
C PHE A 104 -6.15 13.33 9.74
N ALA A 105 -6.60 13.82 10.89
CA ALA A 105 -6.92 12.97 12.03
C ALA A 105 -8.04 11.97 11.72
N VAL A 106 -9.07 12.39 10.98
CA VAL A 106 -10.17 11.52 10.54
C VAL A 106 -9.67 10.45 9.57
N LEU A 107 -8.91 10.83 8.52
CA LEU A 107 -8.38 9.88 7.54
C LEU A 107 -7.46 8.85 8.19
N VAL A 108 -6.55 9.31 9.06
CA VAL A 108 -5.61 8.42 9.75
C VAL A 108 -6.34 7.51 10.74
N GLY A 109 -7.29 8.05 11.51
CA GLY A 109 -8.10 7.28 12.46
C GLY A 109 -8.92 6.19 11.78
N LEU A 110 -9.65 6.54 10.71
CA LEU A 110 -10.42 5.59 9.92
C LEU A 110 -9.52 4.58 9.21
N GLY A 111 -8.37 5.02 8.72
CA GLY A 111 -7.38 4.16 8.08
C GLY A 111 -6.84 3.08 9.03
N PHE A 112 -6.44 3.47 10.24
CA PHE A 112 -6.02 2.51 11.28
C PHE A 112 -7.17 1.62 11.74
N ALA A 113 -8.37 2.16 11.90
CA ALA A 113 -9.54 1.37 12.25
C ALA A 113 -9.83 0.29 11.19
N ALA A 114 -9.72 0.64 9.91
CA ALA A 114 -9.90 -0.31 8.81
C ALA A 114 -8.87 -1.45 8.87
N GLN A 115 -7.57 -1.13 9.02
CA GLN A 115 -6.51 -2.13 9.17
C GLN A 115 -6.75 -3.04 10.39
N ALA A 116 -7.12 -2.45 11.54
CA ALA A 116 -7.36 -3.19 12.76
C ALA A 116 -8.58 -4.11 12.68
N ILE A 117 -9.69 -3.64 12.12
CA ILE A 117 -10.90 -4.44 11.89
C ILE A 117 -10.58 -5.59 10.94
N GLY A 118 -9.89 -5.31 9.84
CA GLY A 118 -9.45 -6.32 8.88
C GLY A 118 -8.74 -7.49 9.55
N HIS A 119 -7.68 -7.17 10.30
CA HIS A 119 -6.87 -8.18 10.98
C HIS A 119 -7.59 -8.87 12.14
N LYS A 120 -8.20 -8.12 13.06
CA LYS A 120 -8.77 -8.70 14.29
C LYS A 120 -10.09 -9.41 14.06
N VAL A 121 -10.96 -8.86 13.22
CA VAL A 121 -12.33 -9.35 13.06
C VAL A 121 -12.43 -10.40 11.95
N PHE A 122 -11.73 -10.19 10.82
CA PHE A 122 -11.86 -11.08 9.66
C PHE A 122 -10.78 -12.16 9.58
N GLU A 123 -9.55 -11.90 10.05
CA GLU A 123 -8.50 -12.94 10.11
C GLU A 123 -8.33 -13.58 11.50
N GLY A 124 -8.78 -12.89 12.56
CA GLY A 124 -8.49 -13.32 13.94
C GLY A 124 -7.01 -13.27 14.29
N ARG A 125 -6.23 -12.41 13.63
CA ARG A 125 -4.78 -12.27 13.78
C ARG A 125 -4.42 -10.84 14.19
N GLU A 126 -3.20 -10.67 14.70
CA GLU A 126 -2.64 -9.34 14.89
C GLU A 126 -2.36 -8.64 13.55
N ALA A 127 -2.05 -7.34 13.61
CA ALA A 127 -1.67 -6.63 12.39
C ALA A 127 -0.36 -7.21 11.84
N SER A 128 -0.36 -7.56 10.55
CA SER A 128 0.76 -8.31 9.95
C SER A 128 2.09 -7.56 10.03
N LEU A 129 2.07 -6.24 10.18
CA LEU A 129 3.27 -5.42 10.37
C LEU A 129 4.08 -5.80 11.63
N PHE A 130 3.41 -6.28 12.68
CA PHE A 130 4.09 -6.69 13.91
C PHE A 130 4.79 -8.06 13.75
N THR A 131 4.29 -8.89 12.84
CA THR A 131 4.88 -10.20 12.51
C THR A 131 5.89 -10.10 11.37
N PHE A 132 5.62 -9.26 10.38
CA PHE A 132 6.39 -9.10 9.14
C PHE A 132 6.56 -7.61 8.84
N PRO A 133 7.59 -6.94 9.38
CA PRO A 133 7.79 -5.50 9.19
C PRO A 133 7.91 -5.07 7.72
N SER A 134 8.39 -5.97 6.85
CA SER A 134 8.44 -5.75 5.39
C SER A 134 7.07 -5.49 4.77
N HIS A 135 5.98 -5.96 5.39
CA HIS A 135 4.62 -5.74 4.91
C HIS A 135 4.20 -4.27 4.97
N LEU A 136 4.85 -3.46 5.81
CA LEU A 136 4.62 -2.01 5.81
C LEU A 136 5.03 -1.40 4.46
N LEU A 137 6.23 -1.76 3.96
CA LEU A 137 6.75 -1.24 2.70
C LEU A 137 6.12 -1.92 1.48
N LEU A 138 5.79 -3.20 1.58
CA LEU A 138 5.30 -4.00 0.45
C LEU A 138 3.76 -4.08 0.36
N GLY A 139 3.03 -3.58 1.36
CA GLY A 139 1.57 -3.61 1.40
C GLY A 139 0.89 -3.14 0.10
N PRO A 140 1.23 -1.95 -0.44
CA PRO A 140 0.67 -1.47 -1.71
C PRO A 140 0.98 -2.39 -2.89
N MET A 141 2.18 -2.97 -2.95
CA MET A 141 2.56 -3.94 -3.98
C MET A 141 1.72 -5.21 -3.92
N PHE A 142 1.43 -5.72 -2.72
CA PHE A 142 0.60 -6.91 -2.56
C PHE A 142 -0.86 -6.67 -2.98
N VAL A 143 -1.42 -5.52 -2.58
CA VAL A 143 -2.78 -5.14 -2.98
C VAL A 143 -2.87 -4.96 -4.49
N MET A 144 -1.90 -4.28 -5.10
CA MET A 144 -1.85 -4.11 -6.55
C MET A 144 -1.68 -5.45 -7.27
N ALA A 145 -0.86 -6.37 -6.74
CA ALA A 145 -0.73 -7.72 -7.27
C ALA A 145 -2.07 -8.46 -7.27
N LYS A 146 -2.82 -8.44 -6.16
CA LYS A 146 -4.16 -9.07 -6.09
C LYS A 146 -5.13 -8.45 -7.09
N LEU A 147 -5.10 -7.12 -7.27
CA LEU A 147 -5.93 -6.45 -8.27
C LEU A 147 -5.59 -6.93 -9.69
N PHE A 148 -4.31 -6.92 -10.06
CA PHE A 148 -3.88 -7.34 -11.40
C PHE A 148 -4.17 -8.82 -11.67
N ILE A 149 -4.07 -9.67 -10.65
CA ILE A 149 -4.47 -11.08 -10.73
C ILE A 149 -5.98 -11.20 -10.95
N ALA A 150 -6.80 -10.46 -10.18
CA ALA A 150 -8.25 -10.46 -10.32
C ALA A 150 -8.72 -9.96 -11.70
N LEU A 151 -7.97 -9.03 -12.30
CA LEU A 151 -8.20 -8.53 -13.66
C LEU A 151 -7.63 -9.45 -14.76
N GLY A 152 -6.96 -10.55 -14.40
CA GLY A 152 -6.41 -11.53 -15.34
C GLY A 152 -5.08 -11.14 -16.01
N PHE A 153 -4.44 -10.04 -15.59
CA PHE A 153 -3.20 -9.54 -16.20
C PHE A 153 -1.93 -10.23 -15.71
N ARG A 154 -1.98 -10.96 -14.58
CA ARG A 154 -0.79 -11.52 -13.92
C ARG A 154 -0.93 -13.00 -13.57
N ARG A 155 -1.07 -13.84 -14.59
CA ARG A 155 -1.14 -15.32 -14.42
C ARG A 155 0.13 -15.90 -13.77
N ASP A 156 1.28 -15.28 -14.03
CA ASP A 156 2.56 -15.62 -13.42
C ASP A 156 2.54 -15.47 -11.89
N LEU A 157 1.86 -14.44 -11.38
CA LEU A 157 1.66 -14.25 -9.94
C LEU A 157 0.53 -15.11 -9.40
N ALA A 158 -0.52 -15.35 -10.20
CA ALA A 158 -1.61 -16.24 -9.82
C ALA A 158 -1.11 -17.66 -9.53
N ALA A 159 -0.07 -18.13 -10.24
CA ALA A 159 0.55 -19.43 -9.99
C ALA A 159 1.16 -19.56 -8.59
N ILE A 160 1.57 -18.46 -7.95
CA ILE A 160 2.11 -18.43 -6.58
C ILE A 160 0.98 -18.62 -5.55
N LEU A 161 -0.24 -18.24 -5.92
CA LEU A 161 -1.44 -18.35 -5.07
C LEU A 161 -2.07 -19.75 -5.13
N ALA A 162 -1.72 -20.55 -6.14
CA ALA A 162 -2.22 -21.90 -6.27
C ALA A 162 -1.75 -22.73 -5.06
N PRO A 163 -2.61 -23.58 -4.46
CA PRO A 163 -2.18 -24.48 -3.40
C PRO A 163 -0.97 -25.28 -3.88
N LEU A 164 0.11 -25.30 -3.10
CA LEU A 164 1.21 -26.22 -3.36
C LEU A 164 0.61 -27.64 -3.42
N PRO A 165 0.95 -28.45 -4.44
CA PRO A 165 0.51 -29.84 -4.45
C PRO A 165 0.96 -30.52 -3.16
N ALA A 166 0.05 -31.24 -2.50
CA ALA A 166 0.25 -31.83 -1.17
C ALA A 166 1.53 -32.69 -1.02
N ASN A 167 2.13 -33.13 -2.13
CA ASN A 167 3.36 -33.90 -2.17
C ASN A 167 4.68 -33.10 -2.04
N SER A 168 4.67 -31.76 -2.01
CA SER A 168 5.92 -30.99 -1.89
C SER A 168 6.43 -30.82 -0.45
N LEU A 169 5.71 -31.35 0.54
CA LEU A 169 6.06 -31.26 1.97
C LEU A 169 6.65 -32.55 2.55
N SER A 170 6.77 -33.64 1.77
CA SER A 170 7.29 -34.93 2.26
C SER A 170 8.79 -35.14 2.08
N THR A 171 9.56 -34.12 1.67
CA THR A 171 11.01 -34.25 1.40
C THR A 171 11.84 -33.15 2.05
N ARG A 172 11.56 -32.81 3.31
CA ARG A 172 12.54 -32.15 4.18
C ARG A 172 12.63 -32.87 5.51
#